data_AF-A0A2E6PVI8-F1
#
_entry.id   AF-A0A2E6PVI8-F1
#
_cell.length_a   1.000
_cell.length_b   1.000
_cell.length_c   1.000
_cell.angle_alpha   90.00
_cell.angle_beta   90.00
_cell.angle_gamma   90.00
#
_symmetry.space_group_name_H-M   'P 1'
#
loop_
_entity.id
_entity.type
_entity.pdbx_description
1 polymer ?
#
loop_
_entity_poly.entity_id
_entity_poly.type
_entity_poly.pdbx_seq_one_letter_code
_entity_poly.pdbx_strand_id
1 'polypeptide(L)'
;MAHTEAQIRRAIKPLLTVYGELNTSDVKNLLHTVLTFDAEDNLPSPTRNEPRIIQRIGNIVAHQADKVKVYDEGFIVDKNHKPAKFSLLNPVTNEVIQPDKVTTVKEKTRRFTTRKVDWEKVRDLNNEIGDQGEEFVLEYEIDRLVETLSMKRAKAMQNVQHLSRLQGDGLGYDISSINDDGSPRYIEVKTTSGDFSQAFFMSENEKRFFQEYGASAFIYRVYNFNKEARHGEVRIISSFELFSDFNFDTTTWKVTPK
;
A
#
# COMPACT_ATOMS: atom_id res chain seq x y z
N MET A 1 -11.40 20.11 1.51
CA MET A 1 -10.13 20.85 1.41
C MET A 1 -9.19 20.04 0.54
N ALA A 2 -8.90 20.55 -0.67
CA ALA A 2 -8.10 19.85 -1.65
C ALA A 2 -6.74 19.40 -1.12
N HIS A 3 -6.32 18.19 -1.49
CA HIS A 3 -5.07 17.57 -1.02
C HIS A 3 -3.85 18.40 -1.39
N THR A 4 -3.03 18.72 -0.39
CA THR A 4 -1.74 19.42 -0.56
C THR A 4 -0.76 18.59 -1.39
N GLU A 5 0.25 19.23 -1.99
CA GLU A 5 1.31 18.50 -2.69
C GLU A 5 2.03 17.49 -1.79
N ALA A 6 2.18 17.78 -0.49
CA ALA A 6 2.76 16.84 0.48
C ALA A 6 1.90 15.58 0.67
N GLN A 7 0.58 15.72 0.76
CA GLN A 7 -0.33 14.58 0.83
C GLN A 7 -0.29 13.74 -0.47
N ILE A 8 -0.23 14.40 -1.63
CA ILE A 8 -0.08 13.73 -2.92
C ILE A 8 1.25 12.96 -2.99
N ARG A 9 2.37 13.57 -2.60
CA ARG A 9 3.67 12.88 -2.56
C ARG A 9 3.69 11.68 -1.62
N ARG A 10 3.05 11.79 -0.46
CA ARG A 10 2.90 10.67 0.47
C ARG A 10 2.15 9.51 -0.18
N ALA A 11 1.06 9.81 -0.89
CA ALA A 11 0.27 8.81 -1.63
C ALA A 11 0.98 8.23 -2.87
N ILE A 12 1.96 8.94 -3.46
CA ILE A 12 2.75 8.41 -4.59
C ILE A 12 3.65 7.25 -4.15
N LYS A 13 4.20 7.29 -2.93
CA LYS A 13 5.16 6.28 -2.46
C LYS A 13 4.61 4.84 -2.51
N PRO A 14 3.40 4.53 -2.01
CA PRO A 14 2.80 3.20 -2.16
C PRO A 14 2.65 2.73 -3.61
N LEU A 15 2.46 3.63 -4.57
CA LEU A 15 2.50 3.25 -5.97
C LEU A 15 3.92 2.86 -6.40
N LEU A 16 4.93 3.62 -5.98
CA LEU A 16 6.31 3.31 -6.33
C LEU A 16 6.82 2.03 -5.66
N THR A 17 6.30 1.62 -4.50
CA THR A 17 6.62 0.30 -3.93
C THR A 17 6.10 -0.82 -4.82
N VAL A 18 4.82 -0.75 -5.22
CA VAL A 18 4.14 -1.76 -6.04
C VAL A 18 4.68 -1.81 -7.47
N TYR A 19 4.87 -0.67 -8.10
CA TYR A 19 5.23 -0.56 -9.51
C TYR A 19 6.74 -0.38 -9.76
N GLY A 20 7.52 -0.10 -8.72
CA GLY A 20 8.96 0.21 -8.75
C GLY A 20 9.26 1.60 -9.31
N GLU A 21 8.75 1.86 -10.52
CA GLU A 21 8.97 3.08 -11.26
C GLU A 21 7.72 3.48 -12.04
N LEU A 22 7.40 4.77 -12.00
CA LEU A 22 6.24 5.33 -12.70
C LEU A 22 6.65 6.62 -13.40
N ASN A 23 6.14 6.87 -14.60
CA ASN A 23 6.23 8.21 -15.17
C ASN A 23 5.06 9.08 -14.70
N THR A 24 5.13 10.39 -14.96
CA THR A 24 4.10 11.36 -14.53
C THR A 24 2.69 10.97 -14.98
N SER A 25 2.54 10.39 -16.17
CA SER A 25 1.23 9.95 -16.68
C SER A 25 0.71 8.73 -15.94
N ASP A 26 1.59 7.78 -15.60
CA ASP A 26 1.22 6.60 -14.82
C ASP A 26 0.74 7.02 -13.41
N VAL A 27 1.46 7.94 -12.75
CA VAL A 27 1.06 8.49 -11.45
C VAL A 27 -0.31 9.16 -11.51
N LYS A 28 -0.57 9.99 -12.54
CA LYS A 28 -1.89 10.63 -12.75
C LYS A 28 -3.01 9.60 -12.87
N ASN A 29 -2.77 8.49 -13.55
CA ASN A 29 -3.76 7.44 -13.76
C ASN A 29 -3.96 6.58 -12.51
N LEU A 30 -2.94 6.39 -11.67
CA LEU A 30 -2.96 5.45 -10.56
C LEU A 30 -3.24 6.12 -9.20
N LEU A 31 -3.10 7.43 -9.04
CA LEU A 31 -3.23 8.11 -7.73
C LEU A 31 -4.58 7.83 -7.04
N HIS A 32 -5.66 7.69 -7.81
CA HIS A 32 -6.99 7.38 -7.26
C HIS A 32 -7.06 6.02 -6.53
N THR A 33 -6.11 5.11 -6.76
CA THR A 33 -6.06 3.79 -6.12
C THR A 33 -5.49 3.83 -4.69
N VAL A 34 -4.89 4.96 -4.31
CA VAL A 34 -4.17 5.15 -3.04
C VAL A 34 -4.54 6.47 -2.35
N LEU A 35 -5.41 7.26 -2.98
CA LEU A 35 -5.87 8.54 -2.47
C LEU A 35 -7.25 8.84 -3.01
N THR A 36 -8.21 9.01 -2.11
CA THR A 36 -9.56 9.46 -2.46
C THR A 36 -9.55 10.93 -2.81
N PHE A 37 -10.18 11.31 -3.92
CA PHE A 37 -10.27 12.71 -4.32
C PHE A 37 -11.52 13.34 -3.72
N ASP A 38 -11.36 14.42 -2.98
CA ASP A 38 -12.50 15.15 -2.42
C ASP A 38 -13.20 16.01 -3.50
N ALA A 39 -14.28 16.70 -3.10
CA ALA A 39 -15.01 17.56 -4.03
C ALA A 39 -14.15 18.70 -4.60
N GLU A 40 -13.19 19.22 -3.82
CA GLU A 40 -12.32 20.32 -4.26
C GLU A 40 -11.20 19.84 -5.20
N ASP A 41 -10.68 18.63 -5.00
CA ASP A 41 -9.70 17.99 -5.87
C ASP A 41 -10.24 17.75 -7.28
N ASN A 42 -11.53 17.42 -7.35
CA ASN A 42 -12.26 17.12 -8.58
C ASN A 42 -12.73 18.39 -9.32
N LEU A 43 -12.58 19.58 -8.74
CA LEU A 43 -12.86 20.81 -9.45
C LEU A 43 -11.98 20.93 -10.70
N PRO A 44 -12.48 21.51 -11.80
CA PRO A 44 -11.68 21.76 -12.99
C PRO A 44 -10.44 22.62 -12.67
N SER A 45 -9.31 22.27 -13.29
CA SER A 45 -8.15 23.15 -13.32
C SER A 45 -8.50 24.45 -14.05
N PRO A 46 -8.06 25.62 -13.57
CA PRO A 46 -8.23 26.89 -14.28
C PRO A 46 -7.39 26.99 -15.55
N THR A 47 -6.42 26.10 -15.75
CA THR A 47 -5.40 26.20 -16.82
C THR A 47 -5.33 24.99 -17.74
N ARG A 48 -6.01 23.90 -17.40
CA ARG A 48 -5.90 22.62 -18.11
C ARG A 48 -7.24 21.89 -18.13
N ASN A 49 -7.43 21.03 -19.13
CA ASN A 49 -8.58 20.13 -19.20
C ASN A 49 -8.36 18.88 -18.32
N GLU A 50 -8.14 19.09 -17.01
CA GLU A 50 -7.97 18.02 -16.01
C GLU A 50 -8.43 18.49 -14.62
N PRO A 51 -8.75 17.58 -13.68
CA PRO A 51 -9.05 17.94 -12.29
C PRO A 51 -7.87 18.64 -11.59
N ARG A 52 -8.14 19.47 -10.58
CA ARG A 52 -7.12 20.20 -9.81
C ARG A 52 -6.06 19.28 -9.21
N ILE A 53 -6.44 18.11 -8.69
CA ILE A 53 -5.46 17.18 -8.12
C ILE A 53 -4.49 16.62 -9.17
N ILE A 54 -4.99 16.36 -10.38
CA ILE A 54 -4.17 15.91 -11.51
C ILE A 54 -3.21 17.01 -11.96
N GLN A 55 -3.66 18.27 -11.93
CA GLN A 55 -2.77 19.42 -12.15
C GLN A 55 -1.68 19.50 -11.07
N ARG A 56 -2.01 19.29 -9.79
CA ARG A 56 -1.03 19.32 -8.67
C ARG A 56 0.07 18.28 -8.85
N ILE A 57 -0.23 17.09 -9.37
CA ILE A 57 0.80 16.09 -9.74
C ILE A 57 1.76 16.68 -10.77
N GLY A 58 1.24 17.38 -11.78
CA GLY A 58 2.07 18.09 -12.76
C GLY A 58 2.92 19.21 -12.14
N ASN A 59 2.39 19.91 -11.14
CA ASN A 59 3.09 20.98 -10.43
C ASN A 59 4.27 20.46 -9.62
N ILE A 60 4.16 19.27 -8.99
CA ILE A 60 5.28 18.62 -8.28
C ILE A 60 6.51 18.52 -9.18
N VAL A 61 6.32 18.15 -10.45
CA VAL A 61 7.38 18.04 -11.46
C VAL A 61 7.79 19.41 -12.02
N ALA A 62 6.81 20.27 -12.33
CA ALA A 62 7.06 21.54 -13.00
C ALA A 62 7.82 22.54 -12.10
N HIS A 63 7.46 22.61 -10.81
CA HIS A 63 8.05 23.53 -9.84
C HIS A 63 9.40 23.07 -9.28
N GLN A 64 9.89 21.90 -9.69
CA GLN A 64 11.22 21.42 -9.34
C GLN A 64 12.30 22.29 -10.01
N ALA A 65 13.19 22.87 -9.20
CA ALA A 65 14.33 23.65 -9.69
C ALA A 65 15.37 22.74 -10.39
N ASP A 66 15.74 21.63 -9.73
CA ASP A 66 16.74 20.70 -10.23
C ASP A 66 16.22 19.78 -11.34
N LYS A 67 17.10 19.09 -12.07
CA LYS A 67 16.68 18.03 -13.00
C LYS A 67 16.32 16.74 -12.27
N VAL A 68 17.02 16.43 -11.18
CA VAL A 68 16.74 15.28 -10.33
C VAL A 68 16.55 15.81 -8.91
N LYS A 69 15.41 15.50 -8.28
CA LYS A 69 15.11 15.91 -6.91
C LYS A 69 14.73 14.72 -6.06
N VAL A 70 15.35 14.61 -4.90
CA VAL A 70 14.98 13.68 -3.83
C VAL A 70 13.89 14.33 -2.99
N TYR A 71 12.86 13.57 -2.67
CA TYR A 71 11.77 13.98 -1.80
C TYR A 71 11.84 13.24 -0.47
N ASP A 72 11.49 13.93 0.62
CA ASP A 72 11.53 13.39 1.99
C ASP A 72 10.66 12.13 2.15
N GLU A 73 9.63 11.99 1.32
CA GLU A 73 8.78 10.81 1.31
C GLU A 73 9.53 9.54 0.89
N GLY A 74 10.72 9.65 0.27
CA GLY A 74 11.59 8.51 -0.04
C GLY A 74 11.55 8.07 -1.51
N PHE A 75 11.41 9.04 -2.43
CA PHE A 75 11.51 8.78 -3.87
C PHE A 75 12.20 9.95 -4.58
N ILE A 76 12.60 9.72 -5.82
CA ILE A 76 13.19 10.74 -6.68
C ILE A 76 12.26 11.07 -7.84
N VAL A 77 12.36 12.31 -8.34
CA VAL A 77 11.76 12.73 -9.61
C VAL A 77 12.86 13.18 -10.56
N ASP A 78 12.97 12.50 -11.69
CA ASP A 78 13.94 12.75 -12.76
C ASP A 78 13.26 13.37 -14.00
N LYS A 79 13.58 14.64 -14.25
CA LYS A 79 13.12 15.47 -15.38
C LYS A 79 13.98 15.33 -16.64
N ASN A 80 15.02 14.49 -16.63
CA ASN A 80 15.74 14.13 -17.86
C ASN A 80 14.86 13.28 -18.79
N HIS A 81 13.78 12.71 -18.27
CA HIS A 81 12.77 11.96 -19.03
C HIS A 81 11.51 12.80 -19.30
N LYS A 82 10.83 12.49 -20.42
CA LYS A 82 9.54 13.10 -20.78
C LYS A 82 8.54 11.99 -21.15
N PRO A 83 7.50 11.72 -20.34
CA PRO A 83 7.18 12.35 -19.04
C PRO A 83 8.25 12.10 -17.97
N ALA A 84 8.31 12.95 -16.94
CA ALA A 84 9.28 12.81 -15.84
C ALA A 84 9.06 11.49 -15.09
N LYS A 85 10.16 10.92 -14.61
CA LYS A 85 10.23 9.57 -14.04
C LYS A 85 10.33 9.65 -12.51
N PHE A 86 9.50 8.86 -11.83
CA PHE A 86 9.45 8.72 -10.39
C PHE A 86 10.03 7.36 -10.03
N SER A 87 11.03 7.32 -9.16
CA SER A 87 11.67 6.07 -8.75
C SER A 87 11.82 6.00 -7.24
N LEU A 88 11.55 4.83 -6.66
CA LEU A 88 11.62 4.60 -5.22
C LEU A 88 13.09 4.66 -4.74
N LEU A 89 13.31 5.28 -3.57
CA LEU A 89 14.60 5.29 -2.91
C LEU A 89 14.61 4.25 -1.79
N ASN A 90 15.68 3.46 -1.72
CA ASN A 90 15.92 2.57 -0.60
C ASN A 90 16.29 3.43 0.64
N PRO A 91 15.54 3.37 1.75
CA PRO A 91 15.79 4.22 2.91
C PRO A 91 17.02 3.82 3.74
N VAL A 92 17.59 2.65 3.48
CA VAL A 92 18.82 2.13 4.09
C VAL A 92 20.04 2.52 3.25
N THR A 93 20.04 2.21 1.95
CA THR A 93 21.20 2.47 1.07
C THR A 93 21.20 3.87 0.45
N ASN A 94 20.05 4.55 0.41
CA ASN A 94 19.80 5.78 -0.36
C ASN A 94 20.06 5.63 -1.86
N GLU A 95 19.97 4.40 -2.38
CA GLU A 95 20.04 4.12 -3.81
C GLU A 95 18.64 3.98 -4.40
N VAL A 96 18.52 4.24 -5.69
CA VAL A 96 17.27 4.00 -6.42
C VAL A 96 17.03 2.49 -6.47
N ILE A 97 15.86 2.06 -6.01
CA ILE A 97 15.44 0.68 -6.17
C ILE A 97 15.14 0.47 -7.66
N GLN A 98 16.04 -0.23 -8.33
CA GLN A 98 15.87 -0.61 -9.73
C GLN A 98 14.66 -1.53 -9.82
N PRO A 99 13.74 -1.29 -10.76
CA PRO A 99 12.61 -2.18 -10.89
C PRO A 99 13.08 -3.50 -11.51
N ASP A 100 13.03 -4.58 -10.72
CA ASP A 100 13.20 -5.92 -11.26
C ASP A 100 11.97 -6.24 -12.15
N LYS A 101 12.18 -6.21 -13.46
CA LYS A 101 11.21 -6.60 -14.52
C LYS A 101 9.88 -5.81 -14.52
N VAL A 102 9.96 -4.52 -14.87
CA VAL A 102 8.82 -3.64 -15.24
C VAL A 102 7.88 -4.24 -16.31
N THR A 103 8.36 -5.23 -17.08
CA THR A 103 7.62 -5.82 -18.20
C THR A 103 6.38 -6.60 -17.78
N THR A 104 6.26 -7.03 -16.52
CA THR A 104 5.14 -7.87 -16.05
C THR A 104 4.00 -7.05 -15.42
N VAL A 105 4.28 -5.84 -14.94
CA VAL A 105 3.34 -5.03 -14.14
C VAL A 105 2.33 -4.26 -15.03
N LYS A 106 2.75 -3.80 -16.22
CA LYS A 106 1.86 -3.12 -17.19
C LYS A 106 0.78 -4.03 -17.79
N GLU A 107 1.01 -5.35 -17.88
CA GLU A 107 0.02 -6.30 -18.38
C GLU A 107 -0.94 -6.82 -17.29
N LYS A 108 -0.52 -6.75 -16.01
CA LYS A 108 -1.33 -7.18 -14.85
C LYS A 108 -2.32 -6.12 -14.39
N THR A 109 -2.00 -4.83 -14.54
CA THR A 109 -2.89 -3.70 -14.19
C THR A 109 -4.24 -3.71 -14.93
N ARG A 110 -4.29 -4.29 -16.14
CA ARG A 110 -5.55 -4.50 -16.87
C ARG A 110 -6.50 -5.53 -16.24
N ARG A 111 -6.03 -6.40 -15.34
CA ARG A 111 -6.84 -7.49 -14.76
C ARG A 111 -7.45 -7.16 -13.40
N PHE A 112 -6.92 -6.18 -12.68
CA PHE A 112 -7.34 -5.86 -11.31
C PHE A 112 -8.51 -4.88 -11.23
N THR A 113 -8.75 -4.08 -12.28
CA THR A 113 -9.84 -3.09 -12.33
C THR A 113 -11.26 -3.69 -12.38
N THR A 114 -11.45 -5.01 -12.42
CA THR A 114 -12.73 -5.62 -12.85
C THR A 114 -13.60 -6.21 -11.73
N ARG A 115 -13.20 -6.24 -10.45
CA ARG A 115 -14.07 -6.84 -9.42
C ARG A 115 -14.14 -6.03 -8.14
N LYS A 116 -15.00 -5.02 -8.17
CA LYS A 116 -15.70 -4.53 -6.97
C LYS A 116 -16.62 -5.68 -6.52
N VAL A 117 -16.19 -6.47 -5.54
CA VAL A 117 -17.03 -7.51 -4.94
C VAL A 117 -17.73 -6.90 -3.73
N ASP A 118 -19.05 -6.78 -3.80
CA ASP A 118 -19.90 -6.36 -2.69
C ASP A 118 -19.90 -7.42 -1.59
N TRP A 119 -19.24 -7.13 -0.45
CA TRP A 119 -19.34 -7.92 0.78
C TRP A 119 -20.05 -7.16 1.92
N GLU A 120 -21.00 -6.29 1.58
CA GLU A 120 -21.58 -5.29 2.50
C GLU A 120 -22.38 -5.79 3.72
N LYS A 121 -22.40 -7.08 4.08
CA LYS A 121 -23.32 -7.58 5.13
C LYS A 121 -22.75 -8.43 6.27
N VAL A 122 -21.43 -8.57 6.41
CA VAL A 122 -20.79 -9.25 7.57
C VAL A 122 -19.92 -8.27 8.41
N ARG A 123 -19.97 -6.97 8.10
CA ARG A 123 -18.90 -5.99 8.37
C ARG A 123 -18.85 -5.39 9.78
N ASP A 124 -19.94 -5.27 10.53
CA ASP A 124 -19.96 -4.22 11.57
C ASP A 124 -19.13 -4.53 12.84
N LEU A 125 -18.97 -5.78 13.26
CA LEU A 125 -18.14 -6.13 14.44
C LEU A 125 -16.72 -6.57 14.10
N ASN A 126 -16.53 -7.15 12.90
CA ASN A 126 -15.24 -7.59 12.39
C ASN A 126 -14.41 -6.42 11.85
N ASN A 127 -15.06 -5.33 11.41
CA ASN A 127 -14.34 -4.12 11.01
C ASN A 127 -13.66 -3.46 12.20
N GLU A 128 -14.32 -3.31 13.35
CA GLU A 128 -13.70 -2.61 14.48
C GLU A 128 -12.46 -3.34 15.01
N ILE A 129 -12.51 -4.67 15.12
CA ILE A 129 -11.34 -5.46 15.55
C ILE A 129 -10.26 -5.49 14.46
N GLY A 130 -10.65 -5.53 13.19
CA GLY A 130 -9.74 -5.39 12.05
C GLY A 130 -8.99 -4.06 12.11
N ASP A 131 -9.72 -2.96 12.17
CA ASP A 131 -9.21 -1.59 12.25
C ASP A 131 -8.25 -1.40 13.44
N GLN A 132 -8.64 -1.90 14.63
CA GLN A 132 -7.79 -1.84 15.83
C GLN A 132 -6.53 -2.71 15.70
N GLY A 133 -6.65 -3.88 15.06
CA GLY A 133 -5.50 -4.73 14.79
C GLY A 133 -4.54 -4.12 13.76
N GLU A 134 -5.05 -3.42 12.75
CA GLU A 134 -4.24 -2.69 11.79
C GLU A 134 -3.51 -1.51 12.45
N GLU A 135 -4.18 -0.74 13.34
CA GLU A 135 -3.51 0.28 14.16
C GLU A 135 -2.39 -0.30 15.01
N PHE A 136 -2.66 -1.45 15.65
CA PHE A 136 -1.68 -2.15 16.46
C PHE A 136 -0.47 -2.59 15.63
N VAL A 137 -0.70 -3.18 14.45
CA VAL A 137 0.39 -3.58 13.55
C VAL A 137 1.17 -2.38 13.01
N LEU A 138 0.53 -1.24 12.80
CA LEU A 138 1.20 -0.01 12.37
C LEU A 138 2.28 0.41 13.38
N GLU A 139 1.94 0.46 14.67
CA GLU A 139 2.89 0.79 15.73
C GLU A 139 3.93 -0.33 15.91
N TYR A 140 3.53 -1.59 15.84
CA TYR A 140 4.44 -2.74 15.87
C TYR A 140 5.52 -2.65 14.77
N GLU A 141 5.13 -2.23 13.56
CA GLU A 141 6.06 -2.03 12.45
C GLU A 141 6.99 -0.84 12.67
N ILE A 142 6.47 0.26 13.20
CA ILE A 142 7.29 1.43 13.55
C ILE A 142 8.35 1.01 14.56
N ASP A 143 7.96 0.28 15.60
CA ASP A 143 8.87 -0.22 16.64
C ASP A 143 9.88 -1.20 16.06
N ARG A 144 9.46 -2.14 15.20
CA ARG A 144 10.39 -3.02 14.48
C ARG A 144 11.45 -2.22 13.73
N LEU A 145 11.07 -1.20 12.95
CA LEU A 145 12.04 -0.39 12.21
C LEU A 145 12.97 0.41 13.12
N VAL A 146 12.47 0.90 14.26
CA VAL A 146 13.30 1.59 15.26
C VAL A 146 14.34 0.62 15.86
N GLU A 147 13.93 -0.58 16.22
CA GLU A 147 14.77 -1.56 16.90
C GLU A 147 15.75 -2.27 15.95
N THR A 148 15.26 -2.78 14.82
CA THR A 148 16.06 -3.60 13.89
C THR A 148 16.99 -2.77 13.03
N LEU A 149 16.54 -1.60 12.56
CA LEU A 149 17.33 -0.72 11.68
C LEU A 149 17.97 0.46 12.41
N SER A 150 17.81 0.55 13.74
CA SER A 150 18.24 1.72 14.53
C SER A 150 17.71 3.04 13.97
N MET A 151 16.53 3.00 13.34
CA MET A 151 15.95 4.15 12.66
C MET A 151 15.34 5.11 13.68
N LYS A 152 15.55 6.42 13.50
CA LYS A 152 14.81 7.40 14.31
C LYS A 152 13.30 7.21 14.10
N ARG A 153 12.50 7.23 15.17
CA ARG A 153 11.03 7.02 15.10
C ARG A 153 10.35 7.86 14.03
N ALA A 154 10.73 9.14 13.90
CA ALA A 154 10.18 10.02 12.86
C ALA A 154 10.43 9.52 11.42
N LYS A 155 11.61 8.93 11.15
CA LYS A 155 11.93 8.33 9.85
C LYS A 155 11.22 6.97 9.68
N ALA A 156 11.05 6.21 10.76
CA ALA A 156 10.27 4.96 10.73
C ALA A 156 8.79 5.24 10.36
N MET A 157 8.16 6.23 11.00
CA MET A 157 6.79 6.68 10.71
C MET A 157 6.57 7.17 9.27
N GLN A 158 7.64 7.56 8.55
CA GLN A 158 7.58 7.92 7.12
C GLN A 158 7.70 6.70 6.19
N ASN A 159 8.20 5.59 6.71
CA ASN A 159 8.39 4.33 5.98
C ASN A 159 7.32 3.29 6.28
N VAL A 160 6.49 3.50 7.30
CA VAL A 160 5.29 2.71 7.57
C VAL A 160 4.04 3.51 7.19
N GLN A 161 3.19 2.98 6.31
CA GLN A 161 1.96 3.63 5.85
C GLN A 161 0.76 2.69 5.92
N HIS A 162 -0.33 3.21 6.49
CA HIS A 162 -1.62 2.54 6.55
C HIS A 162 -2.43 2.85 5.29
N LEU A 163 -2.71 1.84 4.46
CA LEU A 163 -3.34 2.01 3.15
C LEU A 163 -4.85 1.79 3.16
N SER A 164 -5.36 0.86 3.97
CA SER A 164 -6.81 0.61 4.12
C SER A 164 -7.56 1.90 4.50
N ARG A 165 -6.94 2.77 5.32
CA ARG A 165 -7.44 4.10 5.71
C ARG A 165 -7.42 5.18 4.63
N LEU A 166 -6.63 5.03 3.58
CA LEU A 166 -6.57 5.97 2.45
C LEU A 166 -7.62 5.66 1.34
N GLN A 167 -8.44 4.61 1.59
CA GLN A 167 -9.54 3.96 0.86
C GLN A 167 -9.17 2.68 0.07
N GLY A 168 -9.64 1.55 0.62
CA GLY A 168 -10.29 0.39 -0.04
C GLY A 168 -9.46 -0.47 -0.99
N ASP A 169 -9.04 -1.66 -0.55
CA ASP A 169 -8.52 -2.88 -1.24
C ASP A 169 -7.64 -2.72 -2.50
N GLY A 170 -7.26 -1.51 -2.91
CA GLY A 170 -6.85 -1.21 -4.28
C GLY A 170 -5.50 -1.79 -4.65
N LEU A 171 -4.59 -1.88 -3.68
CA LEU A 171 -3.27 -2.50 -3.86
C LEU A 171 -3.21 -3.95 -3.35
N GLY A 172 -4.22 -4.43 -2.62
CA GLY A 172 -4.30 -5.81 -2.12
C GLY A 172 -3.48 -6.10 -0.85
N TYR A 173 -3.21 -5.08 -0.03
CA TYR A 173 -2.60 -5.19 1.30
C TYR A 173 -2.91 -3.96 2.19
N ASP A 174 -2.82 -4.11 3.52
CA ASP A 174 -3.23 -3.08 4.49
C ASP A 174 -2.12 -2.07 4.86
N ILE A 175 -0.88 -2.55 5.05
CA ILE A 175 0.24 -1.74 5.54
C ILE A 175 1.45 -1.88 4.62
N SER A 176 2.00 -0.74 4.20
CA SER A 176 3.30 -0.65 3.53
C SER A 176 4.39 -0.39 4.56
N SER A 177 5.45 -1.18 4.53
CA SER A 177 6.65 -1.06 5.37
C SER A 177 7.91 -1.35 4.54
N ILE A 178 9.05 -1.56 5.19
CA ILE A 178 10.33 -1.92 4.56
C ILE A 178 10.98 -3.12 5.24
N ASN A 179 11.65 -3.98 4.49
CA ASN A 179 12.49 -5.04 5.02
C ASN A 179 13.82 -4.47 5.54
N ASP A 180 14.62 -5.34 6.16
CA ASP A 180 15.89 -4.94 6.78
C ASP A 180 16.92 -4.41 5.75
N ASP A 181 16.81 -4.87 4.50
CA ASP A 181 17.60 -4.37 3.36
C ASP A 181 17.04 -3.08 2.76
N GLY A 182 15.92 -2.56 3.27
CA GLY A 182 15.21 -1.38 2.77
C GLY A 182 14.30 -1.64 1.56
N SER A 183 14.19 -2.89 1.09
CA SER A 183 13.22 -3.26 0.06
C SER A 183 11.77 -3.13 0.58
N PRO A 184 10.77 -2.97 -0.30
CA PRO A 184 9.38 -2.91 0.12
C PRO A 184 8.93 -4.17 0.88
N ARG A 185 8.17 -3.94 1.95
CA ARG A 185 7.45 -4.96 2.72
C ARG A 185 5.96 -4.66 2.68
N TYR A 186 5.17 -5.63 2.26
CA TYR A 186 3.72 -5.52 2.14
C TYR A 186 3.07 -6.41 3.19
N ILE A 187 2.16 -5.83 3.97
CA ILE A 187 1.58 -6.49 5.13
C ILE A 187 0.06 -6.51 5.00
N GLU A 188 -0.48 -7.72 5.01
CA GLU A 188 -1.91 -8.00 5.18
C GLU A 188 -2.17 -8.37 6.64
N VAL A 189 -3.10 -7.67 7.30
CA VAL A 189 -3.39 -7.85 8.73
C VAL A 189 -4.62 -8.72 8.90
N LYS A 190 -4.48 -9.81 9.65
CA LYS A 190 -5.61 -10.71 9.96
C LYS A 190 -5.79 -10.80 11.46
N THR A 191 -6.78 -10.09 12.00
CA THR A 191 -6.99 -9.99 13.46
C THR A 191 -8.06 -10.96 13.96
N THR A 192 -7.85 -11.54 15.14
CA THR A 192 -8.87 -12.28 15.90
C THR A 192 -8.68 -12.12 17.41
N SER A 193 -9.80 -12.17 18.17
CA SER A 193 -9.77 -12.27 19.63
C SER A 193 -9.51 -13.69 20.14
N GLY A 194 -9.63 -14.71 19.28
CA GLY A 194 -9.29 -16.09 19.66
C GLY A 194 -7.82 -16.43 19.45
N ASP A 195 -7.47 -17.69 19.64
CA ASP A 195 -6.10 -18.15 19.46
C ASP A 195 -5.65 -18.19 17.99
N PHE A 196 -4.37 -18.49 17.79
CA PHE A 196 -3.74 -18.57 16.47
C PHE A 196 -4.40 -19.58 15.51
N SER A 197 -5.00 -20.66 16.03
CA SER A 197 -5.56 -21.76 15.22
C SER A 197 -6.85 -21.37 14.50
N GLN A 198 -7.49 -20.27 14.89
CA GLN A 198 -8.67 -19.78 14.20
C GLN A 198 -8.35 -19.43 12.76
N ALA A 199 -9.21 -19.89 11.85
CA ALA A 199 -9.09 -19.58 10.43
C ALA A 199 -9.20 -18.06 10.18
N PHE A 200 -8.60 -17.61 9.09
CA PHE A 200 -8.78 -16.27 8.54
C PHE A 200 -9.15 -16.38 7.06
N PHE A 201 -9.79 -15.33 6.55
CA PHE A 201 -10.22 -15.27 5.16
C PHE A 201 -9.24 -14.41 4.35
N MET A 202 -9.04 -14.78 3.09
CA MET A 202 -8.20 -14.06 2.15
C MET A 202 -8.99 -13.86 0.85
N SER A 203 -9.00 -12.64 0.33
CA SER A 203 -9.65 -12.36 -0.96
C SER A 203 -8.85 -12.94 -2.14
N GLU A 204 -9.50 -13.07 -3.30
CA GLU A 204 -8.79 -13.45 -4.55
C GLU A 204 -7.71 -12.42 -4.91
N ASN A 205 -7.95 -11.14 -4.58
CA ASN A 205 -7.03 -10.05 -4.84
C ASN A 205 -5.76 -10.16 -3.99
N GLU A 206 -5.93 -10.31 -2.67
CA GLU A 206 -4.82 -10.55 -1.73
C GLU A 206 -4.03 -11.79 -2.14
N LYS A 207 -4.70 -12.90 -2.45
CA LYS A 207 -4.00 -14.13 -2.84
C LYS A 207 -3.13 -13.91 -4.08
N ARG A 208 -3.64 -13.22 -5.10
CA ARG A 208 -2.88 -12.87 -6.31
C ARG A 208 -1.72 -11.94 -6.00
N PHE A 209 -1.91 -10.99 -5.09
CA PHE A 209 -0.84 -10.09 -4.65
C PHE A 209 0.31 -10.88 -4.00
N PHE A 210 0.00 -11.82 -3.10
CA PHE A 210 1.02 -12.68 -2.47
C PHE A 210 1.76 -13.59 -3.45
N GLN A 211 1.07 -14.07 -4.50
CA GLN A 211 1.71 -14.81 -5.60
C GLN A 211 2.65 -13.94 -6.44
N GLU A 212 2.34 -12.65 -6.58
CA GLU A 212 3.13 -11.71 -7.38
C GLU A 212 4.37 -11.21 -6.64
N TYR A 213 4.16 -10.71 -5.43
CA TYR A 213 5.19 -10.02 -4.64
C TYR A 213 5.97 -10.97 -3.74
N GLY A 214 5.50 -12.22 -3.58
CA GLY A 214 6.26 -13.33 -3.02
C GLY A 214 6.97 -12.96 -1.72
N ALA A 215 8.30 -12.95 -1.75
CA ALA A 215 9.16 -12.71 -0.59
C ALA A 215 8.95 -11.34 0.10
N SER A 216 8.33 -10.37 -0.57
CA SER A 216 8.01 -9.07 0.02
C SER A 216 6.63 -9.01 0.70
N ALA A 217 5.78 -10.04 0.54
CA ALA A 217 4.41 -10.05 1.08
C ALA A 217 4.31 -10.95 2.33
N PHE A 218 3.68 -10.43 3.38
CA PHE A 218 3.56 -11.06 4.69
C PHE A 218 2.15 -10.92 5.26
N ILE A 219 1.64 -11.99 5.90
CA ILE A 219 0.47 -11.88 6.76
C ILE A 219 0.94 -11.61 8.17
N TYR A 220 0.35 -10.61 8.81
CA TYR A 220 0.50 -10.37 10.24
C TYR A 220 -0.77 -10.90 10.91
N ARG A 221 -0.65 -12.12 11.47
CA ARG A 221 -1.73 -12.75 12.20
C ARG A 221 -1.71 -12.20 13.63
N VAL A 222 -2.66 -11.32 13.92
CA VAL A 222 -2.87 -10.79 15.27
C VAL A 222 -3.90 -11.67 15.96
N TYR A 223 -3.50 -12.38 17.00
CA TYR A 223 -4.35 -13.32 17.74
C TYR A 223 -4.34 -13.00 19.24
N ASN A 224 -5.25 -13.61 19.98
CA ASN A 224 -5.53 -13.26 21.39
C ASN A 224 -5.77 -11.75 21.56
N PHE A 225 -6.37 -11.10 20.57
CA PHE A 225 -6.52 -9.65 20.55
C PHE A 225 -7.56 -9.17 21.56
N ASN A 226 -7.12 -8.35 22.51
CA ASN A 226 -7.96 -7.69 23.49
C ASN A 226 -8.36 -6.30 22.98
N LYS A 227 -9.65 -6.10 22.72
CA LYS A 227 -10.21 -4.85 22.17
C LYS A 227 -10.07 -3.66 23.11
N GLU A 228 -10.16 -3.88 24.43
CA GLU A 228 -10.05 -2.81 25.43
C GLU A 228 -8.61 -2.33 25.56
N ALA A 229 -7.66 -3.28 25.56
CA ALA A 229 -6.24 -2.97 25.63
C ALA A 229 -5.63 -2.58 24.27
N ARG A 230 -6.34 -2.84 23.16
CA ARG A 230 -5.87 -2.70 21.77
C ARG A 230 -4.53 -3.38 21.53
N HIS A 231 -4.40 -4.60 22.04
CA HIS A 231 -3.17 -5.37 22.00
C HIS A 231 -3.44 -6.85 21.75
N GLY A 232 -2.50 -7.52 21.10
CA GLY A 232 -2.54 -8.95 20.86
C GLY A 232 -1.16 -9.51 20.56
N GLU A 233 -1.07 -10.80 20.34
CA GLU A 233 0.15 -11.46 19.90
C GLU A 233 0.24 -11.43 18.38
N VAL A 234 1.45 -11.26 17.84
CA VAL A 234 1.70 -11.19 16.39
C VAL A 234 2.52 -12.39 15.95
N ARG A 235 1.99 -13.15 14.97
CA ARG A 235 2.80 -14.09 14.18
C ARG A 235 2.92 -13.58 12.75
N ILE A 236 4.15 -13.49 12.27
CA ILE A 236 4.47 -13.13 10.89
C ILE A 236 4.49 -14.42 10.06
N ILE A 237 3.67 -14.47 9.01
CA ILE A 237 3.60 -15.58 8.06
C ILE A 237 4.12 -15.07 6.72
N SER A 238 5.20 -15.65 6.22
CA SER A 238 5.74 -15.31 4.90
C SER A 238 4.86 -15.84 3.77
N SER A 239 4.95 -15.27 2.57
CA SER A 239 4.27 -15.83 1.38
C SER A 239 4.65 -17.30 1.13
N PHE A 240 5.91 -17.69 1.38
CA PHE A 240 6.33 -19.08 1.28
C PHE A 240 5.57 -19.98 2.26
N GLU A 241 5.59 -19.64 3.55
CA GLU A 241 4.87 -20.37 4.61
C GLU A 241 3.37 -20.43 4.34
N LEU A 242 2.77 -19.32 3.87
CA LEU A 242 1.35 -19.26 3.51
C LEU A 242 0.98 -20.30 2.45
N PHE A 243 1.82 -20.51 1.44
CA PHE A 243 1.52 -21.47 0.37
C PHE A 243 2.00 -22.89 0.64
N SER A 244 2.93 -23.10 1.59
CA SER A 244 3.41 -24.43 1.97
C SER A 244 2.62 -25.06 3.12
N ASP A 245 2.23 -24.24 4.11
CA ASP A 245 1.78 -24.73 5.42
C ASP A 245 0.27 -24.49 5.65
N PHE A 246 -0.40 -23.70 4.81
CA PHE A 246 -1.83 -23.39 4.92
C PHE A 246 -2.65 -23.95 3.76
N ASN A 247 -3.89 -24.35 4.07
CA ASN A 247 -4.85 -24.82 3.09
C ASN A 247 -5.82 -23.71 2.68
N PHE A 248 -6.07 -23.58 1.38
CA PHE A 248 -7.07 -22.66 0.82
C PHE A 248 -8.34 -23.44 0.50
N ASP A 249 -9.32 -23.43 1.41
CA ASP A 249 -10.64 -24.01 1.13
C ASP A 249 -11.48 -23.04 0.27
N THR A 250 -12.01 -23.52 -0.85
CA THR A 250 -12.71 -22.70 -1.86
C THR A 250 -14.23 -22.72 -1.71
N THR A 251 -14.79 -23.16 -0.58
CA THR A 251 -16.24 -23.27 -0.43
C THR A 251 -16.94 -21.91 -0.37
N THR A 252 -17.29 -21.35 -1.53
CA THR A 252 -18.44 -20.44 -1.68
C THR A 252 -18.91 -20.39 -3.13
N TRP A 253 -20.12 -20.89 -3.38
CA TRP A 253 -20.80 -20.79 -4.67
C TRP A 253 -21.51 -19.44 -4.77
N LYS A 254 -21.17 -18.62 -5.78
CA LYS A 254 -21.99 -17.46 -6.13
C LYS A 254 -23.21 -17.94 -6.91
N VAL A 255 -24.36 -17.99 -6.26
CA VAL A 255 -25.65 -18.29 -6.90
C VAL A 255 -26.30 -16.96 -7.31
N THR A 256 -26.57 -16.77 -8.60
CA THR A 256 -27.34 -15.62 -9.12
C THR A 256 -28.59 -16.13 -9.86
N PRO A 257 -29.74 -15.44 -9.76
CA PRO A 257 -30.91 -15.75 -10.58
C PRO A 257 -30.57 -15.65 -12.07
N LYS A 258 -31.19 -16.50 -12.90
CA LYS A 258 -31.11 -16.40 -14.36
C LYS A 258 -31.88 -15.20 -14.88
#